data_AF-A0A2X2T1Z1-F1
#
_entry.id   AF-A0A2X2T1Z1-F1
#
_cell.length_a   1.000
_cell.length_b   1.000
_cell.length_c   1.000
_cell.angle_alpha   90.00
_cell.angle_beta   90.00
_cell.angle_gamma   90.00
#
_symmetry.space_group_name_H-M   'P 1'
#
loop_
_entity.id
_entity.type
_entity.pdbx_description
1 polymer ?
#
loop_
_entity_poly.entity_id
_entity_poly.type
_entity_poly.pdbx_seq_one_letter_code
_entity_poly.pdbx_strand_id
1 'polypeptide(L)'
;MVQEIRRELPKIGGKKLYYMLSDKIHQVAKIGRDKFFMILNNNDLLIQRKRSYTRTTYSNHSFRKWTNLVKDVEVSAKNQVWVSDITYIRTLEGFRYLSLITDLYSRRIVGYCLSNSLSIEGCLEALKKALKKRKGQSL
;
A
#
# COMPACT_ATOMS: atom_id res chain seq x y z
N MET A 1 5.13 32.50 16.52
CA MET A 1 5.40 31.18 17.15
C MET A 1 5.65 30.05 16.14
N VAL A 2 4.62 29.49 15.48
CA VAL A 2 4.79 28.33 14.57
C VAL A 2 5.65 28.68 13.34
N GLN A 3 5.40 29.84 12.74
CA GLN A 3 6.14 30.29 11.55
C GLN A 3 7.61 30.60 11.86
N GLU A 4 7.95 31.10 13.05
CA GLU A 4 9.35 31.33 13.46
C GLU A 4 10.15 30.02 13.40
N ILE A 5 9.66 28.96 14.04
CA ILE A 5 10.33 27.65 14.01
C ILE A 5 10.40 27.10 12.58
N ARG A 6 9.38 27.33 11.75
CA ARG A 6 9.37 26.85 10.37
C ARG A 6 10.21 27.67 9.39
N ARG A 7 10.66 28.88 9.74
CA ARG A 7 11.69 29.58 8.96
C ARG A 7 13.01 28.83 9.02
N GLU A 8 13.37 28.30 10.20
CA GLU A 8 14.58 27.52 10.40
C GLU A 8 14.39 26.04 10.05
N LEU A 9 13.23 25.46 10.36
CA LEU A 9 12.89 24.05 10.13
C LEU A 9 11.61 23.91 9.28
N PRO A 10 11.66 24.16 7.95
CA PRO A 10 10.46 24.25 7.11
C PRO A 10 9.58 22.99 7.08
N LYS A 11 10.18 21.81 7.29
CA LYS A 11 9.50 20.52 7.20
C LYS A 11 9.30 19.82 8.56
N ILE A 12 9.37 20.56 9.67
CA ILE A 12 9.20 19.96 11.00
C ILE A 12 7.79 19.40 11.21
N GLY A 13 7.71 18.10 11.53
CA GLY A 13 6.45 17.43 11.78
C GLY A 13 5.66 18.05 12.94
N GLY A 14 4.33 18.16 12.79
CA GLY A 14 3.45 18.84 13.75
C GLY A 14 3.55 18.30 15.19
N LYS A 15 3.82 17.00 15.37
CA LYS A 15 4.01 16.40 16.70
C LYS A 15 5.26 16.93 17.39
N LYS A 16 6.38 17.05 16.65
CA LYS A 16 7.63 17.60 17.20
C LYS A 16 7.48 19.10 17.47
N LEU A 17 6.82 19.82 16.55
CA LEU A 17 6.49 21.23 16.70
C LEU A 17 5.65 21.51 17.96
N TYR A 18 4.68 20.64 18.28
CA TYR A 18 3.89 20.73 19.51
C TYR A 18 4.76 20.67 20.77
N TYR A 19 5.70 19.72 20.85
CA TYR A 19 6.60 19.61 22.00
C TYR A 19 7.60 20.78 22.09
N MET A 20 8.09 21.28 20.96
CA MET A 20 8.98 22.46 20.96
C MET A 20 8.28 23.74 21.42
N LEU A 21 6.96 23.81 21.22
CA LEU A 21 6.14 24.95 21.59
C LEU A 21 5.35 24.71 22.88
N SER A 22 5.52 23.57 23.57
CA SER A 22 4.64 23.18 24.69
C SER A 22 4.58 24.27 25.75
N ASP A 23 5.72 24.80 26.14
CA ASP A 23 5.81 25.78 27.23
C ASP A 23 5.14 27.09 26.83
N LYS A 24 5.43 27.57 25.61
CA LYS A 24 4.81 28.80 25.07
C LYS A 24 3.31 28.63 24.83
N ILE A 25 2.86 27.44 24.41
CA ILE A 25 1.44 27.15 24.21
C ILE A 25 0.73 27.13 25.57
N HIS A 26 1.29 26.43 26.56
CA HIS A 26 0.69 26.33 27.89
C HIS A 26 0.65 27.64 28.66
N GLN A 27 1.53 28.61 28.35
CA GLN A 27 1.44 29.98 28.86
C GLN A 27 0.21 30.74 28.35
N VAL A 28 -0.24 30.45 27.12
CA VAL A 28 -1.39 31.13 26.50
C VAL A 28 -2.69 30.36 26.72
N ALA A 29 -2.65 29.03 26.59
CA ALA A 29 -3.81 28.18 26.75
C ALA A 29 -3.42 26.70 26.98
N LYS A 30 -4.20 25.99 27.81
CA LYS A 30 -4.05 24.54 28.01
C LYS A 30 -4.60 23.77 26.80
N ILE A 31 -3.78 23.63 25.76
CA ILE A 31 -4.13 23.00 24.49
C ILE A 31 -3.44 21.64 24.38
N GLY A 32 -4.23 20.57 24.24
CA GLY A 32 -3.70 19.24 23.94
C GLY A 32 -3.28 19.07 22.47
N ARG A 33 -2.51 18.02 22.20
CA ARG A 33 -1.97 17.71 20.86
C ARG A 33 -3.03 17.79 19.76
N ASP A 34 -4.18 17.14 19.91
CA ASP A 34 -5.20 17.09 18.86
C ASP A 34 -5.79 18.46 18.54
N LYS A 35 -6.08 19.26 19.59
CA LYS A 35 -6.55 20.63 19.44
C LYS A 35 -5.49 21.51 18.77
N PHE A 36 -4.20 21.28 19.05
CA PHE A 36 -3.11 21.95 18.34
C PHE A 36 -3.09 21.60 16.85
N PHE A 37 -3.23 20.33 16.48
CA PHE A 37 -3.32 19.93 15.07
C PHE A 37 -4.55 20.51 14.37
N MET A 38 -5.70 20.56 15.05
CA MET A 38 -6.91 21.21 14.56
C MET A 38 -6.69 22.70 14.29
N ILE A 39 -6.02 23.42 15.21
CA ILE A 39 -5.67 24.83 15.02
C ILE A 39 -4.72 24.99 13.83
N LEU A 40 -3.70 24.14 13.69
CA LEU A 40 -2.80 24.18 12.53
C LEU A 40 -3.58 23.96 11.23
N ASN A 41 -4.52 23.02 11.21
CA ASN A 41 -5.35 22.75 10.04
C ASN A 41 -6.23 23.94 9.67
N ASN A 42 -6.92 24.54 10.65
CA ASN A 42 -7.83 25.66 10.42
C ASN A 42 -7.12 26.96 10.01
N ASN A 43 -5.80 27.02 10.14
CA ASN A 43 -4.97 28.16 9.75
C ASN A 43 -4.05 27.85 8.55
N ASP A 44 -4.29 26.74 7.84
CA ASP A 44 -3.45 26.28 6.71
C ASP A 44 -1.96 26.13 7.06
N LEU A 45 -1.68 25.83 8.33
CA LEU A 45 -0.35 25.58 8.86
C LEU A 45 -0.02 24.08 8.94
N LEU A 46 -0.69 23.20 8.21
CA LEU A 46 -0.21 21.82 8.06
C LEU A 46 0.81 21.71 6.93
N ILE A 47 1.84 20.87 7.13
CA ILE A 47 2.81 20.61 6.06
C ILE A 47 2.13 19.78 4.98
N GLN A 48 2.07 20.31 3.77
CA GLN A 48 1.61 19.58 2.61
C GLN A 48 2.60 18.46 2.27
N ARG A 49 2.13 17.21 2.30
CA ARG A 49 2.92 16.07 1.84
C ARG A 49 2.98 16.10 0.31
N LYS A 50 4.16 16.38 -0.25
CA LYS A 50 4.39 16.18 -1.69
C LYS A 50 4.31 14.68 -1.97
N ARG A 51 3.30 14.24 -2.73
CA ARG A 51 3.21 12.86 -3.19
C ARG A 51 4.38 12.61 -4.15
N SER A 52 5.19 11.59 -3.86
CA SER A 52 6.23 11.11 -4.76
C SER A 52 5.75 9.78 -5.34
N TYR A 53 5.56 9.72 -6.65
CA TYR A 53 5.27 8.47 -7.35
C TYR A 53 6.56 8.00 -8.01
N THR A 54 7.05 6.82 -7.62
CA THR A 54 8.12 6.14 -8.36
C THR A 54 7.47 5.28 -9.42
N ARG A 55 7.67 5.61 -10.70
CA ARG A 55 7.22 4.75 -11.80
C ARG A 55 8.21 3.60 -11.93
N THR A 56 7.87 2.45 -11.36
CA THR A 56 8.72 1.24 -11.38
C THR A 56 8.79 0.60 -12.77
N THR A 57 7.81 0.85 -13.64
CA THR A 57 7.75 0.28 -14.99
C THR A 57 8.20 1.28 -16.05
N TYR A 58 9.24 0.92 -16.82
CA TYR A 58 9.67 1.68 -17.99
C TYR A 58 8.99 1.15 -19.26
N SER A 59 7.83 1.69 -19.62
CA SER A 59 7.08 1.23 -20.80
C SER A 59 7.52 1.86 -22.13
N ASN A 60 8.52 2.75 -22.11
CA ASN A 60 9.07 3.41 -23.30
C ASN A 60 10.25 2.64 -23.91
N HIS A 61 10.04 1.36 -24.18
CA HIS A 61 11.03 0.46 -24.79
C HIS A 61 10.53 -0.08 -26.14
N SER A 62 11.44 -0.58 -26.96
CA SER A 62 11.13 -1.20 -28.26
C SER A 62 10.54 -2.61 -28.16
N PHE A 63 10.57 -3.24 -26.97
CA PHE A 63 10.00 -4.59 -26.80
C PHE A 63 8.48 -4.63 -27.05
N ARG A 64 8.00 -5.79 -27.53
CA ARG A 64 6.58 -6.06 -27.77
C ARG A 64 5.79 -5.86 -26.47
N LYS A 65 4.73 -5.06 -26.57
CA LYS A 65 3.74 -4.87 -25.51
C LYS A 65 2.51 -5.72 -25.83
N TRP A 66 2.05 -6.48 -24.86
CA TRP A 66 0.82 -7.25 -24.96
C TRP A 66 -0.37 -6.35 -24.60
N THR A 67 -1.46 -6.48 -25.33
CA THR A 67 -2.71 -5.78 -25.01
C THR A 67 -3.29 -6.35 -23.72
N ASN A 68 -3.86 -5.48 -22.90
CA ASN A 68 -4.56 -5.92 -21.69
C ASN A 68 -5.93 -6.50 -22.09
N LEU A 69 -5.98 -7.83 -22.22
CA LEU A 69 -7.19 -8.55 -22.63
C LEU A 69 -8.35 -8.42 -21.63
N VAL A 70 -8.06 -8.06 -20.38
CA VAL A 70 -9.08 -7.93 -19.32
C VAL A 70 -9.52 -6.47 -19.09
N LYS A 71 -9.01 -5.51 -19.87
CA LYS A 71 -9.28 -4.07 -19.65
C LYS A 71 -10.77 -3.73 -19.76
N ASP A 72 -11.44 -4.29 -20.76
CA ASP A 72 -12.82 -3.99 -21.11
C ASP A 72 -13.77 -5.18 -20.83
N VAL A 73 -13.30 -6.16 -20.05
CA VAL A 73 -14.09 -7.35 -19.67
C VAL A 73 -14.90 -7.03 -18.42
N GLU A 74 -16.22 -7.12 -18.52
CA GLU A 74 -17.11 -7.11 -17.36
C GLU A 74 -17.05 -8.46 -16.63
N VAL A 75 -16.68 -8.43 -15.35
CA VAL A 75 -16.59 -9.63 -14.51
C VAL A 75 -17.87 -9.78 -13.70
N SER A 76 -18.77 -10.65 -14.17
CA SER A 76 -20.11 -10.87 -13.62
C SER A 76 -20.22 -12.07 -12.67
N ALA A 77 -19.19 -12.93 -12.61
CA ALA A 77 -19.21 -14.13 -11.77
C ALA A 77 -17.82 -14.56 -11.29
N LYS A 78 -17.82 -15.40 -10.23
CA LYS A 78 -16.61 -16.09 -9.74
C LYS A 78 -15.96 -16.93 -10.84
N ASN A 79 -14.65 -17.10 -10.77
CA ASN A 79 -13.81 -17.92 -11.65
C ASN A 79 -13.73 -17.48 -13.13
N GLN A 80 -14.13 -16.24 -13.45
CA GLN A 80 -13.95 -15.66 -14.79
C GLN A 80 -12.55 -15.05 -14.98
N VAL A 81 -12.08 -14.25 -14.02
CA VAL A 81 -10.77 -13.60 -14.06
C VAL A 81 -10.06 -13.80 -12.72
N TRP A 82 -8.83 -14.26 -12.78
CA TRP A 82 -7.94 -14.36 -11.63
C TRP A 82 -6.79 -13.36 -11.77
N VAL A 83 -6.42 -12.74 -10.65
CA VAL A 83 -5.26 -11.85 -10.55
C VAL A 83 -4.24 -12.50 -9.64
N SER A 84 -2.98 -12.50 -10.08
CA SER A 84 -1.85 -12.98 -9.28
C SER A 84 -1.04 -11.83 -8.71
N ASP A 85 -0.55 -11.99 -7.49
CA ASP A 85 0.42 -11.08 -6.89
C ASP A 85 1.50 -11.88 -6.14
N ILE A 86 2.69 -11.28 -6.01
CA ILE A 86 3.77 -11.86 -5.22
C ILE A 86 4.26 -10.80 -4.25
N THR A 87 4.25 -11.15 -2.97
CA THR A 87 4.74 -10.28 -1.90
C THR A 87 5.71 -11.03 -0.99
N TYR A 88 6.43 -10.30 -0.14
CA TYR A 88 7.31 -10.90 0.85
C TYR A 88 6.73 -10.71 2.26
N ILE A 89 6.87 -11.74 3.08
CA ILE A 89 6.47 -11.74 4.49
C ILE A 89 7.71 -11.89 5.35
N ARG A 90 7.85 -11.03 6.35
CA ARG A 90 8.89 -11.16 7.37
C ARG A 90 8.48 -12.24 8.38
N THR A 91 9.37 -13.20 8.61
CA THR A 91 9.27 -14.23 9.63
C THR A 91 10.46 -14.09 10.61
N LEU A 92 10.44 -14.89 11.69
CA LEU A 92 11.56 -14.94 12.64
C LEU A 92 12.86 -15.46 11.98
N GLU A 93 12.73 -16.26 10.92
CA GLU A 93 13.84 -16.89 10.19
C GLU A 93 14.25 -16.12 8.92
N GLY A 94 13.75 -14.89 8.73
CA GLY A 94 14.06 -14.06 7.57
C GLY A 94 12.84 -13.70 6.73
N PHE A 95 13.00 -13.56 5.42
CA PHE A 95 11.88 -13.28 4.52
C PHE A 95 11.43 -14.56 3.80
N ARG A 96 10.13 -14.61 3.49
CA ARG A 96 9.50 -15.65 2.67
C ARG A 96 8.69 -14.97 1.58
N TYR A 97 8.57 -15.61 0.42
CA TYR A 97 7.83 -15.08 -0.74
C TYR A 97 6.46 -15.75 -0.80
N LEU A 98 5.41 -14.95 -0.69
CA LEU A 98 4.03 -15.40 -0.80
C LEU A 98 3.52 -15.12 -2.21
N SER A 99 3.26 -16.20 -2.95
CA SER A 99 2.54 -16.16 -4.22
C SER A 99 1.04 -16.29 -3.95
N LEU A 100 0.23 -15.36 -4.49
CA LEU A 100 -1.21 -15.28 -4.32
C LEU A 100 -1.93 -15.36 -5.65
N ILE A 101 -3.06 -16.07 -5.67
CA ILE A 101 -4.04 -16.02 -6.77
C ILE A 101 -5.39 -15.68 -6.17
N THR A 102 -5.94 -14.56 -6.62
CA THR A 102 -7.18 -13.98 -6.14
C THR A 102 -8.20 -13.97 -7.25
N ASP A 103 -9.42 -14.42 -6.93
CA ASP A 103 -10.56 -14.28 -7.82
C ASP A 103 -11.03 -12.82 -7.87
N LEU A 104 -11.11 -12.24 -9.08
CA LEU A 104 -11.37 -10.80 -9.25
C LEU A 104 -12.77 -10.41 -8.80
N TYR A 105 -13.76 -11.29 -9.00
CA TYR A 105 -15.16 -11.08 -8.60
C TYR A 105 -15.34 -11.19 -7.09
N SER A 106 -15.03 -12.36 -6.52
CA SER A 106 -15.32 -12.67 -5.12
C SER A 106 -14.28 -12.14 -4.13
N ARG A 107 -13.14 -11.64 -4.62
CA ARG A 107 -11.96 -11.22 -3.83
C ARG A 107 -11.37 -12.33 -2.96
N ARG A 108 -11.77 -13.58 -3.17
CA ARG A 108 -11.27 -14.72 -2.41
C ARG A 108 -9.90 -15.14 -2.94
N ILE A 109 -8.99 -15.46 -2.03
CA ILE A 109 -7.75 -16.17 -2.37
C ILE A 109 -8.13 -17.61 -2.74
N VAL A 110 -7.94 -17.95 -4.00
CA VAL A 110 -8.26 -19.27 -4.56
C VAL A 110 -7.05 -20.20 -4.53
N GLY A 111 -5.83 -19.66 -4.54
CA GLY A 111 -4.60 -20.41 -4.39
C GLY A 111 -3.48 -19.55 -3.81
N TYR A 112 -2.59 -20.18 -3.03
CA TYR A 112 -1.44 -19.51 -2.46
C TYR A 112 -0.29 -20.48 -2.16
N CYS A 113 0.93 -19.98 -2.16
CA CYS A 113 2.12 -20.73 -1.74
C CYS A 113 3.13 -19.79 -1.07
N LEU A 114 3.69 -20.24 0.05
CA LEU A 114 4.78 -19.56 0.74
C LEU A 114 6.08 -20.29 0.41
N SER A 115 7.03 -19.59 -0.19
CA SER A 115 8.30 -20.13 -0.66
C SER A 115 9.48 -19.44 0.01
N ASN A 116 10.61 -20.15 0.09
CA ASN A 116 11.89 -19.58 0.53
C ASN A 116 12.60 -18.79 -0.59
N SER A 117 12.12 -18.89 -1.83
CA SER A 117 12.72 -18.28 -3.02
C SER A 117 11.65 -17.58 -3.88
N LEU A 118 12.06 -16.57 -4.65
CA LEU A 118 11.23 -15.89 -5.67
C LEU A 118 11.15 -16.71 -6.98
N SER A 119 11.56 -17.97 -6.95
CA SER A 119 11.55 -18.85 -8.10
C SER A 119 10.12 -19.27 -8.50
N ILE A 120 9.99 -19.79 -9.71
CA ILE A 120 8.69 -20.05 -10.37
C ILE A 120 7.83 -21.10 -9.63
N GLU A 121 8.44 -21.97 -8.84
CA GLU A 121 7.78 -23.08 -8.16
C GLU A 121 6.67 -22.59 -7.22
N GLY A 122 6.90 -21.48 -6.50
CA GLY A 122 5.89 -20.90 -5.62
C GLY A 122 4.63 -20.46 -6.38
N CYS A 123 4.81 -19.84 -7.55
CA CYS A 123 3.71 -19.42 -8.42
C CYS A 123 2.96 -20.62 -9.01
N LEU A 124 3.68 -21.64 -9.48
CA LEU A 124 3.09 -22.85 -10.03
C LEU A 124 2.27 -23.60 -8.97
N GLU A 125 2.76 -23.71 -7.75
CA GLU A 125 2.02 -24.37 -6.67
C GLU A 125 0.77 -23.59 -6.26
N ALA A 126 0.84 -22.26 -6.22
CA ALA A 126 -0.35 -21.43 -6.01
C ALA A 126 -1.41 -21.67 -7.11
N LEU A 127 -0.99 -21.77 -8.39
CA LEU A 127 -1.87 -22.05 -9.52
C LEU A 127 -2.48 -23.44 -9.47
N LYS A 128 -1.69 -24.47 -9.18
CA LYS A 128 -2.19 -25.85 -9.02
C LYS A 128 -3.26 -25.92 -7.93
N LYS A 129 -3.04 -25.26 -6.78
CA LYS A 129 -4.03 -25.17 -5.69
C LYS A 129 -5.31 -24.46 -6.14
N ALA A 130 -5.20 -23.34 -6.86
CA ALA A 130 -6.36 -22.62 -7.40
C ALA A 130 -7.19 -23.49 -8.36
N LEU A 131 -6.52 -24.17 -9.30
CA LEU A 131 -7.18 -25.06 -10.27
C LEU A 131 -7.85 -26.26 -9.58
N LYS A 132 -7.20 -26.87 -8.58
CA LYS A 132 -7.78 -27.98 -7.81
C LYS A 132 -9.05 -27.53 -7.07
N LYS A 133 -9.02 -26.35 -6.44
CA LYS A 133 -10.18 -25.77 -5.74
C LYS A 133 -11.33 -25.47 -6.70
N ARG A 134 -11.03 -24.98 -7.90
CA ARG A 134 -12.03 -24.74 -8.96
C ARG A 134 -12.71 -26.02 -9.42
N LYS A 135 -11.97 -27.11 -9.66
CA LYS A 135 -12.54 -28.41 -10.07
C LYS A 135 -13.52 -29.00 -9.04
N GLY A 136 -13.31 -28.73 -7.75
CA GLY A 136 -14.20 -29.18 -6.68
C GLY A 136 -15.46 -28.33 -6.49
N GLN A 137 -15.62 -27.24 -7.25
CA GLN A 137 -16.80 -26.40 -7.24
C GLN A 137 -17.51 -26.59 -8.58
N SER A 138 -18.59 -27.38 -8.61
CA SER A 138 -19.47 -27.37 -9.78
C SER A 138 -19.95 -25.94 -10.05
N LEU A 139 -20.05 -25.60 -11.33
CA LEU A 139 -20.56 -24.30 -11.78
C LEU A 139 -21.95 -24.02 -11.18
#